data_AF-A0A520K0I7-F1
#
_entry.id   AF-A0A520K0I7-F1
#
_cell.length_a   1.000
_cell.length_b   1.000
_cell.length_c   1.000
_cell.angle_alpha   90.00
_cell.angle_beta   90.00
_cell.angle_gamma   90.00
#
_symmetry.space_group_name_H-M   'P 1'
#
loop_
_entity.id
_entity.type
_entity.pdbx_description
1 polymer ?
#
loop_
_entity_poly.entity_id
_entity_poly.type
_entity_poly.pdbx_seq_one_letter_code
_entity_poly.pdbx_strand_id
1 'polypeptide(L)'
;MTHEINLKELEKKAYSDSQQDGFMEVMMGIILMAFGGFFYSTVFAFYILLIIFSGRIVEFIRRRHTYPRIGVVKFHRENPKDALTGVFLFELTVIIIIATLITIFGDVKDYSQWVKWSPLFFGMILVAPLTHAASRSGNIRYTGYAILSVILGAFFSLVKFGSGCTGLILYLVFIGTFLFLGGTVIFTPFMRKHPLPAKGAPDASK
;
A
#
# COMPACT_ATOMS: atom_id res chain seq x y z
N MET A 1 -32.70 -0.76 29.09
CA MET A 1 -32.35 -0.20 27.77
C MET A 1 -31.10 -0.91 27.30
N THR A 2 -31.24 -1.94 26.48
CA THR A 2 -30.10 -2.57 25.80
C THR A 2 -29.64 -1.61 24.71
N HIS A 3 -28.50 -0.95 24.95
CA HIS A 3 -27.83 -0.15 23.94
C HIS A 3 -27.55 -1.10 22.77
N GLU A 4 -28.20 -0.90 21.61
CA GLU A 4 -27.86 -1.68 20.42
C GLU A 4 -26.39 -1.40 20.10
N ILE A 5 -25.56 -2.41 20.31
CA ILE A 5 -24.14 -2.32 20.04
C ILE A 5 -23.98 -2.34 18.53
N ASN A 6 -23.57 -1.22 17.94
CA ASN A 6 -23.30 -1.15 16.51
C ASN A 6 -21.99 -1.91 16.21
N LEU A 7 -22.13 -3.19 15.87
CA LEU A 7 -21.01 -4.11 15.58
C LEU A 7 -20.08 -3.57 14.48
N LYS A 8 -20.62 -2.85 13.49
CA LYS A 8 -19.86 -2.29 12.38
C LYS A 8 -18.92 -1.17 12.81
N GLU A 9 -19.37 -0.33 13.74
CA GLU A 9 -18.54 0.73 14.30
C GLU A 9 -17.45 0.18 15.21
N LEU A 10 -17.75 -0.84 16.01
CA LEU A 10 -16.76 -1.54 16.82
C LEU A 10 -15.69 -2.23 15.96
N GLU A 11 -16.09 -2.91 14.88
CA GLU A 11 -15.14 -3.53 13.95
C GLU A 11 -14.25 -2.49 13.29
N LYS A 12 -14.82 -1.38 12.81
CA LYS A 12 -14.06 -0.27 12.21
C LYS A 12 -13.07 0.34 13.20
N LYS A 13 -13.47 0.51 14.47
CA LYS A 13 -12.59 1.03 15.53
C LYS A 13 -11.44 0.06 15.83
N ALA A 14 -11.75 -1.23 16.02
CA ALA A 14 -10.74 -2.26 16.25
C ALA A 14 -9.77 -2.39 15.07
N TYR A 15 -10.27 -2.26 13.83
CA TYR A 15 -9.43 -2.26 12.63
C TYR A 15 -8.54 -1.02 12.58
N SER A 16 -9.09 0.16 12.86
CA SER A 16 -8.33 1.42 12.93
C SER A 16 -7.19 1.30 13.94
N ASP A 17 -7.48 0.82 15.15
CA ASP A 17 -6.48 0.63 16.21
C ASP A 17 -5.40 -0.40 15.81
N SER A 18 -5.77 -1.45 15.06
CA SER A 18 -4.81 -2.44 14.54
C SER A 18 -3.88 -1.88 13.45
N GLN A 19 -4.34 -0.89 12.68
CA GLN A 19 -3.59 -0.26 11.60
C GLN A 19 -2.87 1.02 12.04
N GLN A 20 -3.07 1.49 13.28
CA GLN A 20 -2.45 2.72 13.77
C GLN A 20 -0.93 2.66 13.89
N ASP A 21 -0.32 1.47 13.82
CA ASP A 21 1.12 1.30 13.98
C ASP A 21 1.94 1.94 12.85
N GLY A 22 1.38 2.16 11.66
CA GLY A 22 2.14 2.72 10.53
C GLY A 22 3.11 1.72 9.89
N PHE A 23 3.11 0.46 10.32
CA PHE A 23 4.02 -0.57 9.87
C PHE A 23 3.76 -0.95 8.41
N MET A 24 2.49 -0.98 8.00
CA MET A 24 2.10 -1.31 6.63
C MET A 24 2.63 -0.27 5.63
N GLU A 25 2.61 1.01 5.99
CA GLU A 25 3.17 2.10 5.21
C GLU A 25 4.70 1.97 5.05
N VAL A 26 5.40 1.62 6.13
CA VAL A 26 6.85 1.35 6.08
C VAL A 26 7.15 0.20 5.12
N MET A 27 6.43 -0.93 5.25
CA MET A 27 6.64 -2.11 4.41
C MET A 27 6.31 -1.83 2.94
N MET A 28 5.19 -1.17 2.66
CA MET A 28 4.81 -0.79 1.31
C MET A 28 5.83 0.17 0.69
N GLY A 29 6.35 1.13 1.47
CA GLY A 29 7.42 2.02 1.03
C GLY A 29 8.68 1.28 0.62
N ILE A 30 9.15 0.33 1.44
CA ILE A 30 10.32 -0.51 1.14
C ILE A 30 10.08 -1.36 -0.11
N ILE A 31 8.91 -1.99 -0.24
CA ILE A 31 8.57 -2.82 -1.40
C ILE A 31 8.59 -1.98 -2.69
N LEU A 32 8.00 -0.78 -2.67
CA LEU A 32 7.97 0.11 -3.84
C LEU A 32 9.36 0.62 -4.22
N MET A 33 10.19 1.01 -3.24
CA MET A 33 11.57 1.40 -3.48
C MET A 33 12.40 0.24 -4.06
N ALA A 34 12.24 -0.98 -3.52
CA ALA A 34 12.87 -2.18 -4.06
C ALA A 34 12.42 -2.44 -5.50
N PHE A 35 11.12 -2.26 -5.79
CA PHE A 35 10.58 -2.38 -7.13
C PHE A 35 11.10 -1.31 -8.10
N GLY A 36 11.53 -0.14 -7.62
CA GLY A 36 12.30 0.81 -8.43
C GLY A 36 13.69 0.28 -8.79
N GLY A 37 14.38 -0.34 -7.82
CA GLY A 37 15.72 -0.92 -8.02
C GLY A 37 15.75 -2.12 -8.98
N PHE A 38 14.62 -2.81 -9.14
CA PHE A 38 14.41 -3.88 -10.11
C PHE A 38 14.91 -3.53 -11.52
N PHE A 39 14.68 -2.30 -11.98
CA PHE A 39 15.03 -1.89 -13.34
C PHE A 39 16.54 -1.74 -13.59
N TYR A 40 17.37 -1.78 -12.54
CA TYR A 40 18.83 -1.70 -12.65
C TYR A 40 19.55 -3.03 -12.40
N SER A 41 18.84 -4.05 -11.91
CA SER A 41 19.46 -5.29 -11.43
C SER A 41 19.04 -6.49 -12.26
N THR A 42 20.01 -7.30 -12.67
CA THR A 42 19.80 -8.61 -13.31
C THR A 42 19.22 -9.66 -12.35
N VAL A 43 19.11 -9.33 -11.07
CA VAL A 43 18.67 -10.22 -9.99
C VAL A 43 17.13 -10.28 -9.90
N PHE A 44 16.48 -10.35 -11.05
CA PHE A 44 15.01 -10.34 -11.26
C PHE A 44 14.26 -11.36 -10.38
N ALA A 45 14.83 -12.55 -10.23
CA ALA A 45 14.24 -13.63 -9.44
C ALA A 45 14.02 -13.26 -7.96
N PHE A 46 14.92 -12.47 -7.37
CA PHE A 46 14.79 -12.07 -5.96
C PHE A 46 13.65 -11.07 -5.74
N TYR A 47 13.35 -10.22 -6.72
CA TYR A 47 12.23 -9.28 -6.62
C TYR A 47 10.88 -10.00 -6.71
N ILE A 48 10.75 -11.00 -7.60
CA ILE A 48 9.55 -11.85 -7.64
C ILE A 48 9.38 -12.58 -6.32
N LEU A 49 10.45 -13.18 -5.79
CA LEU A 49 10.41 -13.84 -4.48
C LEU A 49 9.98 -12.84 -3.41
N LEU A 50 10.51 -11.62 -3.40
CA LEU A 50 10.12 -10.59 -2.43
C LEU A 50 8.62 -10.27 -2.52
N ILE A 51 8.03 -10.18 -3.71
CA ILE A 51 6.59 -9.97 -3.89
C ILE A 51 5.79 -11.17 -3.35
N ILE A 52 6.15 -12.39 -3.75
CA ILE A 52 5.45 -13.62 -3.31
C ILE A 52 5.53 -13.81 -1.79
N PHE A 53 6.70 -13.55 -1.20
CA PHE A 53 6.94 -13.74 0.22
C PHE A 53 6.59 -12.51 1.06
N SER A 54 6.30 -11.35 0.46
CA SER A 54 6.01 -10.09 1.16
C SER A 54 4.94 -10.27 2.24
N GLY A 55 3.82 -10.91 1.92
CA GLY A 55 2.75 -11.16 2.87
C GLY A 55 3.20 -12.01 4.06
N ARG A 56 4.06 -13.01 3.84
CA ARG A 56 4.63 -13.82 4.93
C ARG A 56 5.62 -13.02 5.77
N ILE A 57 6.45 -12.19 5.14
CA ILE A 57 7.43 -11.34 5.81
C ILE A 57 6.72 -10.33 6.70
N VAL A 58 5.70 -9.63 6.17
CA VAL A 58 4.87 -8.68 6.91
C VAL A 58 4.23 -9.35 8.11
N GLU A 59 3.59 -10.51 7.92
CA GLU A 59 2.95 -11.26 9.01
C GLU A 59 3.96 -11.73 10.06
N PHE A 60 5.14 -12.19 9.64
CA PHE A 60 6.21 -12.60 10.54
C PHE A 60 6.70 -11.44 11.43
N ILE A 61 6.95 -10.27 10.82
CA ILE A 61 7.40 -9.09 11.55
C ILE A 61 6.29 -8.58 12.48
N ARG A 62 5.02 -8.56 12.04
CA ARG A 62 3.88 -8.17 12.90
C ARG A 62 3.73 -9.11 14.09
N ARG A 63 3.89 -10.43 13.90
CA ARG A 63 3.88 -11.40 15.02
C ARG A 63 4.97 -11.14 16.04
N ARG A 64 6.12 -10.65 15.61
CA ARG A 64 7.25 -10.38 16.49
C ARG A 64 7.11 -9.04 17.23
N HIS A 65 6.61 -8.01 16.55
CA HIS A 65 6.63 -6.64 17.06
C HIS A 65 5.24 -6.09 17.37
N THR A 66 4.29 -6.15 16.45
CA THR A 66 2.98 -5.51 16.64
C THR A 66 2.05 -6.35 17.53
N TYR A 67 1.89 -7.65 17.25
CA TYR A 67 0.91 -8.51 17.92
C TYR A 67 1.11 -8.66 19.43
N PRO A 68 2.34 -8.76 19.96
CA PRO A 68 2.54 -8.83 21.40
C PRO A 68 2.17 -7.55 22.16
N ARG A 69 1.96 -6.43 21.45
CA ARG A 69 1.66 -5.11 22.05
C ARG A 69 0.17 -4.79 22.06
N ILE A 70 -0.53 -5.12 20.98
CA ILE A 70 -1.94 -4.76 20.79
C ILE A 70 -2.88 -5.96 20.72
N GLY A 71 -2.35 -7.19 20.77
CA GLY A 71 -3.13 -8.40 20.54
C GLY A 71 -3.46 -8.63 19.07
N VAL A 72 -4.18 -9.72 18.79
CA VAL A 72 -4.61 -10.10 17.43
C VAL A 72 -6.12 -10.13 17.38
N VAL A 73 -6.71 -9.32 16.50
CA VAL A 73 -8.13 -9.38 16.18
C VAL A 73 -8.30 -10.10 14.85
N LYS A 74 -9.17 -11.12 14.82
CA LYS A 74 -9.55 -11.80 13.57
C LYS A 74 -10.80 -11.13 13.02
N PHE A 75 -10.63 -10.33 11.97
CA PHE A 75 -11.75 -9.70 11.26
C PHE A 75 -12.50 -10.70 10.37
N HIS A 76 -13.76 -10.39 10.07
CA HIS A 76 -14.53 -11.19 9.12
C HIS A 76 -13.86 -11.13 7.75
N ARG A 77 -13.59 -12.29 7.16
CA ARG A 77 -12.97 -12.38 5.83
C ARG A 77 -14.05 -12.13 4.78
N GLU A 78 -13.88 -11.09 3.97
CA GLU A 78 -14.67 -10.93 2.75
C GLU A 78 -14.44 -12.12 1.82
N ASN A 79 -15.45 -12.41 0.99
CA ASN A 79 -15.32 -13.42 -0.04
C ASN A 79 -14.15 -13.02 -0.97
N PRO A 80 -13.10 -13.86 -1.07
CA PRO A 80 -11.91 -13.50 -1.82
C PRO A 80 -12.22 -13.31 -3.31
N LYS A 81 -13.24 -13.99 -3.84
CA LYS A 81 -13.66 -13.91 -5.24
C LYS A 81 -14.21 -12.53 -5.61
N ASP A 82 -15.01 -11.92 -4.74
CA ASP A 82 -15.65 -10.64 -5.00
C ASP A 82 -14.61 -9.51 -4.95
N ALA A 83 -13.70 -9.57 -3.97
CA ALA A 83 -12.57 -8.64 -3.86
C ALA A 83 -11.63 -8.74 -5.06
N LEU A 84 -11.28 -9.96 -5.49
CA LEU A 84 -10.39 -10.18 -6.63
C LEU A 84 -11.02 -9.65 -7.93
N THR A 85 -12.31 -9.92 -8.15
CA THR A 85 -13.06 -9.45 -9.33
C THR A 85 -13.09 -7.93 -9.37
N GLY A 86 -13.33 -7.27 -8.23
CA GLY A 86 -13.30 -5.81 -8.14
C GLY A 86 -11.93 -5.22 -8.49
N VAL A 87 -10.84 -5.81 -8.00
CA VAL A 87 -9.46 -5.39 -8.33
C VAL A 87 -9.19 -5.57 -9.83
N PHE A 88 -9.52 -6.71 -10.41
CA PHE A 88 -9.32 -6.96 -11.84
C PHE A 88 -10.11 -5.99 -12.74
N LEU A 89 -11.37 -5.71 -12.41
CA LEU A 89 -12.18 -4.74 -13.16
C LEU A 89 -11.64 -3.31 -13.03
N PHE A 90 -11.17 -2.94 -11.85
CA PHE A 90 -10.52 -1.65 -11.64
C PHE A 90 -9.23 -1.53 -12.46
N GLU A 91 -8.36 -2.53 -12.41
CA GLU A 91 -7.11 -2.55 -13.19
C GLU A 91 -7.38 -2.50 -14.70
N LEU A 92 -8.37 -3.26 -15.20
CA LEU A 92 -8.78 -3.22 -16.60
C LEU A 92 -9.26 -1.80 -16.99
N THR A 93 -10.03 -1.16 -16.13
CA THR A 93 -10.51 0.22 -16.35
C THR A 93 -9.34 1.19 -16.44
N VAL A 94 -8.36 1.07 -15.54
CA VAL A 94 -7.13 1.90 -15.55
C VAL A 94 -6.34 1.69 -16.84
N ILE A 95 -6.19 0.44 -17.32
CA ILE A 95 -5.52 0.14 -18.59
C ILE A 95 -6.25 0.81 -19.76
N ILE A 96 -7.59 0.72 -19.81
CA ILE A 96 -8.40 1.33 -20.86
C ILE A 96 -8.24 2.86 -20.86
N ILE A 97 -8.25 3.49 -19.69
CA ILE A 97 -8.04 4.94 -19.55
C ILE A 97 -6.66 5.34 -20.10
N ILE A 98 -5.59 4.62 -19.71
CA ILE A 98 -4.23 4.90 -20.20
C ILE A 98 -4.13 4.68 -21.71
N ALA A 99 -4.67 3.58 -22.23
CA ALA A 99 -4.66 3.30 -23.67
C ALA A 99 -5.39 4.39 -24.46
N THR A 100 -6.51 4.88 -23.92
CA THR A 100 -7.29 5.99 -24.52
C THR A 100 -6.48 7.28 -24.51
N LEU A 101 -5.84 7.63 -23.39
CA LEU A 101 -4.96 8.79 -23.31
C LEU A 101 -3.80 8.72 -24.30
N ILE A 102 -3.14 7.55 -24.42
CA ILE A 102 -2.07 7.34 -25.40
C ILE A 102 -2.61 7.50 -26.82
N THR A 103 -3.80 6.98 -27.12
CA THR A 103 -4.41 7.10 -28.47
C THR A 103 -4.75 8.55 -28.83
N ILE A 104 -5.15 9.38 -27.85
CA ILE A 104 -5.47 10.79 -28.07
C ILE A 104 -4.20 11.65 -28.24
N PHE A 105 -3.16 11.38 -27.43
CA PHE A 105 -1.96 12.23 -27.34
C PHE A 105 -0.71 11.66 -28.05
N GLY A 106 -0.80 10.48 -28.65
CA GLY A 106 0.34 9.78 -29.26
C GLY A 106 -0.05 8.55 -30.07
N ASP A 107 0.88 7.62 -30.23
CA ASP A 107 0.66 6.34 -30.91
C ASP A 107 0.68 5.19 -29.91
N VAL A 108 -0.39 4.39 -29.89
CA VAL A 108 -0.52 3.23 -29.00
C VAL A 108 0.46 2.11 -29.33
N LYS A 109 1.00 2.07 -30.56
CA LYS A 109 2.01 1.11 -30.98
C LYS A 109 3.42 1.50 -30.54
N ASP A 110 3.63 2.76 -30.17
CA ASP A 110 4.92 3.23 -29.70
C ASP A 110 5.13 2.84 -28.23
N TYR A 111 6.03 1.89 -28.01
CA TYR A 111 6.42 1.43 -26.68
C TYR A 111 6.91 2.57 -25.77
N SER A 112 7.53 3.61 -26.34
CA SER A 112 8.03 4.73 -25.55
C SER A 112 6.91 5.51 -24.86
N GLN A 113 5.71 5.56 -25.46
CA GLN A 113 4.53 6.18 -24.83
C GLN A 113 4.07 5.37 -23.61
N TRP A 114 4.04 4.05 -23.71
CA TRP A 114 3.69 3.20 -22.57
C TRP A 114 4.65 3.37 -21.39
N VAL A 115 5.96 3.46 -21.68
CA VAL A 115 6.96 3.73 -20.66
C VAL A 115 6.76 5.13 -20.05
N LYS A 116 6.50 6.14 -20.88
CA LYS A 116 6.22 7.51 -20.42
C LYS A 116 5.02 7.59 -19.49
N TRP A 117 3.93 6.89 -19.78
CA TRP A 117 2.69 6.93 -18.99
C TRP A 117 2.65 5.93 -17.83
N SER A 118 3.65 5.04 -17.75
CA SER A 118 3.74 4.04 -16.67
C SER A 118 3.73 4.62 -15.24
N PRO A 119 4.33 5.79 -14.92
CA PRO A 119 4.22 6.35 -13.57
C PRO A 119 2.77 6.62 -13.16
N LEU A 120 1.96 7.20 -14.06
CA LEU A 120 0.54 7.45 -13.81
C LEU A 120 -0.24 6.14 -13.68
N PHE A 121 0.07 5.14 -14.49
CA PHE A 121 -0.53 3.80 -14.38
C PHE A 121 -0.32 3.20 -12.99
N PHE A 122 0.92 3.18 -12.50
CA PHE A 122 1.22 2.72 -11.13
C PHE A 122 0.62 3.64 -10.05
N GLY A 123 0.54 4.95 -10.29
CA GLY A 123 -0.17 5.92 -9.47
C GLY A 123 -1.63 5.55 -9.23
N MET A 124 -2.31 5.15 -10.30
CA MET A 124 -3.72 4.73 -10.26
C MET A 124 -3.89 3.34 -9.65
N ILE A 125 -2.99 2.39 -9.90
CA ILE A 125 -3.04 1.06 -9.26
C ILE A 125 -3.04 1.18 -7.73
N LEU A 126 -2.23 2.08 -7.17
CA LEU A 126 -2.16 2.28 -5.72
C LEU A 126 -3.44 2.86 -5.10
N VAL A 127 -4.33 3.47 -5.90
CA VAL A 127 -5.58 4.05 -5.40
C VAL A 127 -6.48 2.98 -4.80
N ALA A 128 -6.66 1.84 -5.47
CA ALA A 128 -7.55 0.77 -5.00
C ALA A 128 -7.16 0.25 -3.59
N PRO A 129 -5.94 -0.26 -3.34
CA PRO A 129 -5.58 -0.76 -2.01
C PRO A 129 -5.57 0.34 -0.95
N LEU A 130 -5.16 1.58 -1.29
CA LEU A 130 -5.12 2.69 -0.33
C LEU A 130 -6.51 3.19 0.05
N THR A 131 -7.43 3.34 -0.91
CA THR A 131 -8.82 3.73 -0.62
C THR A 131 -9.58 2.63 0.11
N HIS A 132 -9.31 1.36 -0.19
CA HIS A 132 -9.82 0.23 0.58
C HIS A 132 -9.30 0.27 2.02
N ALA A 133 -8.01 0.53 2.23
CA ALA A 133 -7.44 0.71 3.56
C ALA A 133 -8.06 1.93 4.28
N ALA A 134 -8.31 3.03 3.58
CA ALA A 134 -8.97 4.23 4.13
C ALA A 134 -10.41 3.94 4.58
N SER A 135 -11.20 3.24 3.77
CA SER A 135 -12.60 2.93 4.09
C SER A 135 -12.72 1.98 5.29
N ARG A 136 -11.82 1.00 5.39
CA ARG A 136 -11.75 0.04 6.49
C ARG A 136 -11.23 0.63 7.79
N SER A 137 -10.15 1.44 7.73
CA SER A 137 -9.54 2.06 8.92
C SER A 137 -10.21 3.35 9.35
N GLY A 138 -10.97 4.00 8.46
CA GLY A 138 -11.45 5.37 8.65
C GLY A 138 -10.33 6.41 8.70
N ASN A 139 -9.08 6.04 8.38
CA ASN A 139 -7.94 6.94 8.51
C ASN A 139 -7.72 7.72 7.21
N ILE A 140 -7.90 9.04 7.30
CA ILE A 140 -7.77 9.97 6.17
C ILE A 140 -6.37 9.95 5.53
N ARG A 141 -5.34 9.52 6.27
CA ARG A 141 -3.96 9.46 5.75
C ARG A 141 -3.82 8.58 4.51
N TYR A 142 -4.56 7.47 4.44
CA TYR A 142 -4.52 6.57 3.28
C TYR A 142 -5.14 7.23 2.04
N THR A 143 -6.19 8.03 2.22
CA THR A 143 -6.72 8.88 1.15
C THR A 143 -5.68 9.90 0.70
N GLY A 144 -4.94 10.51 1.64
CA GLY A 144 -3.83 11.40 1.33
C GLY A 144 -2.76 10.73 0.48
N TYR A 145 -2.34 9.51 0.83
CA TYR A 145 -1.38 8.75 0.02
C TYR A 145 -1.92 8.37 -1.37
N ALA A 146 -3.22 8.06 -1.50
CA ALA A 146 -3.83 7.74 -2.78
C ALA A 146 -3.88 8.96 -3.72
N ILE A 147 -4.19 10.14 -3.18
CA ILE A 147 -4.16 11.38 -3.95
C ILE A 147 -2.70 11.70 -4.35
N LEU A 148 -1.76 11.58 -3.41
CA LEU A 148 -0.35 11.81 -3.66
C LEU A 148 0.21 10.86 -4.74
N SER A 149 -0.18 9.58 -4.75
CA SER A 149 0.29 8.62 -5.76
C SER A 149 -0.15 9.01 -7.17
N VAL A 150 -1.38 9.48 -7.34
CA VAL A 150 -1.88 9.94 -8.64
C VAL A 150 -1.20 11.25 -9.06
N ILE A 151 -1.03 12.21 -8.13
CA ILE A 151 -0.36 13.48 -8.43
C ILE A 151 1.09 13.25 -8.85
N LEU A 152 1.85 12.45 -8.10
CA LEU A 152 3.22 12.11 -8.45
C LEU A 152 3.27 11.32 -9.77
N GLY A 153 2.36 10.35 -9.96
CA GLY A 153 2.28 9.59 -11.20
C GLY A 153 2.04 10.49 -12.42
N ALA A 154 1.11 11.44 -12.33
CA ALA A 154 0.86 12.43 -13.37
C ALA A 154 2.09 13.32 -13.61
N PHE A 155 2.69 13.84 -12.54
CA PHE A 155 3.88 14.70 -12.62
C PHE A 155 5.04 13.97 -13.35
N PHE A 156 5.38 12.76 -12.93
CA PHE A 156 6.46 11.97 -13.54
C PHE A 156 6.12 11.48 -14.96
N SER A 157 4.85 11.36 -15.34
CA SER A 157 4.47 11.05 -16.74
C SER A 157 4.58 12.27 -17.67
N LEU A 158 4.42 13.49 -17.15
CA LEU A 158 4.44 14.72 -17.94
C LEU A 158 5.86 15.28 -18.11
N VAL A 159 6.74 15.05 -17.13
CA VAL A 159 8.15 15.46 -17.22
C VAL A 159 8.90 14.57 -18.22
N LYS A 160 9.68 15.18 -19.10
CA LYS A 160 10.52 14.46 -20.05
C LYS A 160 11.79 13.98 -19.35
N PHE A 161 11.92 12.66 -19.22
CA PHE A 161 13.16 12.02 -18.78
C PHE A 161 13.95 11.52 -20.00
N GLY A 162 15.27 11.69 -19.99
CA GLY A 162 16.12 11.42 -21.14
C GLY A 162 16.26 9.95 -21.55
N SER A 163 15.85 8.98 -20.70
CA SER A 163 16.00 7.56 -21.00
C SER A 163 14.97 6.65 -20.33
N GLY A 164 14.47 5.68 -21.09
CA GLY A 164 13.82 4.45 -20.61
C GLY A 164 12.84 4.64 -19.44
N CYS A 165 12.92 3.74 -18.45
CA CYS A 165 12.02 3.69 -17.30
C CYS A 165 12.35 4.71 -16.19
N THR A 166 13.20 5.73 -16.45
CA THR A 166 13.68 6.65 -15.39
C THR A 166 12.54 7.35 -14.65
N GLY A 167 11.51 7.81 -15.38
CA GLY A 167 10.34 8.44 -14.77
C GLY A 167 9.58 7.50 -13.82
N LEU A 168 9.44 6.23 -14.20
CA LEU A 168 8.80 5.20 -13.37
C LEU A 168 9.63 4.88 -12.13
N ILE A 169 10.94 4.73 -12.28
CA ILE A 169 11.86 4.45 -11.19
C ILE A 169 11.81 5.59 -10.16
N LEU A 170 11.92 6.84 -10.62
CA LEU A 170 11.85 8.01 -9.75
C LEU A 170 10.48 8.08 -9.07
N TYR A 171 9.40 7.85 -9.79
CA TYR A 171 8.07 7.78 -9.20
C TYR A 171 8.01 6.75 -8.05
N LEU A 172 8.44 5.50 -8.29
CA LEU A 172 8.43 4.42 -7.31
C LEU A 172 9.28 4.73 -6.08
N VAL A 173 10.46 5.31 -6.29
CA VAL A 173 11.36 5.72 -5.20
C VAL A 173 10.75 6.86 -4.39
N PHE A 174 10.17 7.88 -5.04
CA PHE A 174 9.56 9.01 -4.35
C PHE A 174 8.33 8.61 -3.55
N ILE A 175 7.34 7.94 -4.16
CA ILE A 175 6.14 7.49 -3.44
C ILE A 175 6.51 6.49 -2.34
N GLY A 176 7.47 5.59 -2.60
CA GLY A 176 7.98 4.65 -1.62
C GLY A 176 8.66 5.35 -0.44
N THR A 177 9.41 6.42 -0.70
CA THR A 177 10.03 7.25 0.35
C THR A 177 8.98 7.97 1.18
N PHE A 178 7.95 8.56 0.57
CA PHE A 178 6.86 9.22 1.32
C PHE A 178 6.13 8.25 2.24
N LEU A 179 5.83 7.04 1.77
CA LEU A 179 5.20 5.98 2.56
C LEU A 179 6.12 5.49 3.68
N PHE A 180 7.41 5.29 3.37
CA PHE A 180 8.39 4.84 4.35
C PHE A 180 8.58 5.87 5.47
N LEU A 181 8.78 7.14 5.13
CA LEU A 181 8.95 8.22 6.10
C LEU A 181 7.67 8.44 6.90
N GLY A 182 6.52 8.53 6.24
CA GLY A 182 5.24 8.72 6.89
C GLY A 182 4.90 7.57 7.84
N GLY A 183 5.15 6.33 7.42
CA GLY A 183 5.01 5.14 8.27
C GLY A 183 5.97 5.17 9.46
N THR A 184 7.23 5.55 9.25
CA THR A 184 8.26 5.60 10.32
C THR A 184 7.94 6.66 11.38
N VAL A 185 7.44 7.83 10.95
CA VAL A 185 6.99 8.92 11.83
C VAL A 185 5.83 8.49 12.72
N ILE A 186 4.97 7.58 12.26
CA ILE A 186 3.84 7.04 13.02
C ILE A 186 4.27 5.84 13.89
N PHE A 187 5.10 4.96 13.34
CA PHE A 187 5.57 3.74 14.00
C PHE A 187 6.44 4.04 15.21
N THR A 188 7.31 5.05 15.13
CA THR A 188 8.24 5.35 16.24
C THR A 188 7.50 5.79 17.52
N PRO A 189 6.55 6.75 17.50
CA PRO A 189 5.72 7.08 18.65
C PRO A 189 4.82 5.91 19.11
N PHE A 190 4.26 5.14 18.18
CA PHE A 190 3.43 3.98 18.51
C PHE A 190 4.19 2.98 19.38
N MET A 191 5.43 2.68 19.01
CA MET A 191 6.32 1.78 19.73
C MET A 191 6.65 2.28 21.14
N ARG A 192 6.72 3.60 21.33
CA ARG A 192 6.95 4.22 22.65
C ARG A 192 5.69 4.20 23.52
N LYS A 193 4.51 4.39 22.91
CA LYS A 193 3.22 4.42 23.61
C LYS A 193 2.72 3.04 24.01
N HIS A 194 3.10 2.00 23.26
CA HIS A 194 2.71 0.61 23.51
C HIS A 194 3.93 -0.26 23.83
N PRO A 195 4.53 -0.12 25.03
CA PRO A 195 5.62 -1.00 25.45
C PRO A 195 5.13 -2.45 25.58
N LEU A 196 6.05 -3.40 25.48
CA LEU A 196 5.73 -4.81 25.66
C LEU A 196 5.22 -5.05 27.09
N PRO A 197 4.22 -5.92 27.29
CA PRO A 197 3.82 -6.35 28.63
C PRO A 197 5.04 -6.88 29.39
N ALA A 198 5.20 -6.49 30.66
CA ALA A 198 6.26 -7.03 31.51
C ALA A 198 6.14 -8.57 31.54
N LYS A 199 7.25 -9.28 31.32
CA LYS A 199 7.30 -10.75 31.41
C LYS A 199 6.76 -11.18 32.77
N GLY A 200 5.55 -11.75 32.80
CA GLY A 200 4.90 -12.25 34.02
C GLY A 200 3.56 -11.63 34.40
N ALA A 201 3.02 -10.68 33.63
CA ALA A 201 1.64 -10.26 33.83
C ALA A 201 0.68 -11.43 33.52
N PRO A 202 -0.21 -11.84 34.44
CA PRO A 202 -1.14 -12.94 34.17
C PRO A 202 -2.04 -12.59 32.99
N ASP A 203 -2.18 -13.53 32.05
CA ASP A 203 -3.09 -13.43 30.91
C ASP A 203 -4.49 -13.11 31.44
N ALA A 204 -4.99 -11.90 31.14
CA ALA A 204 -6.33 -11.46 31.48
C ALA A 204 -7.41 -12.10 30.57
N SER A 205 -7.11 -13.23 29.93
CA SER A 205 -8.05 -14.01 29.14
C SER A 205 -8.09 -15.46 29.65
N LYS A 206 -8.95 -15.70 30.64
CA LYS A 206 -9.64 -16.97 30.80
C LYS A 206 -11.13 -16.72 30.56
#